data_AF-S8FKU8-F1
#
_entry.id   AF-S8FKU8-F1
#
_cell.length_a   1.000
_cell.length_b   1.000
_cell.length_c   1.000
_cell.angle_alpha   90.00
_cell.angle_beta   90.00
_cell.angle_gamma   90.00
#
_symmetry.space_group_name_H-M   'P 1'
#
loop_
_entity.id
_entity.type
_entity.pdbx_description
1 polymer ?
#
loop_
_entity_poly.entity_id
_entity_poly.type
_entity_poly.pdbx_seq_one_letter_code
_entity_poly.pdbx_strand_id
1 'polypeptide(L)'
;MPYPPTLPEDPPADIAQLLLQHFLPHAEQVGFFLRKERFLAVATSLDEQQRTSKLSRALLDAVYLYGAHLSRIGTLMMHEPTLLARAARGVGDDLASKRYPVVQIIQAEVLLAHYFFCMGRLLEGKYHTSAAVALVLSARLHKIRSELSPAQDGDSLSDVTEDGIAEGEKINAFWTVFALDREWADVSGTPSPLYGQGSSPFTIEAIDTPWPLDTGDYDAVRTAAPYVRGSRTVYDFLHDLPSVSMGDTSFLALRAKAATLLERAARLSTCAPRLAGLRQTHAEEMQQLTGLIERFITSLPKMEASLEPHAVCHLLVIYTQAHVAMILLYRNSVEIPGTIPRRCLDAARAVSTQVIGPVDMQQLHYVDPILAPSQPLWTIVVRVLFARMKPLGLLDAERDRARFLVERALQAITRFAFISPLMGMFL
;
A
#
# COMPACT_ATOMS: atom_id res chain seq x y z
N MET A 1 23.05 -19.28 -28.40
CA MET A 1 23.15 -18.85 -27.00
C MET A 1 22.66 -20.02 -26.14
N PRO A 2 23.51 -20.65 -25.32
CA PRO A 2 23.02 -21.65 -24.37
C PRO A 2 22.09 -20.94 -23.37
N TYR A 3 20.96 -21.57 -23.04
CA TYR A 3 20.04 -21.07 -22.01
C TYR A 3 20.82 -20.79 -20.72
N PRO A 4 20.54 -19.67 -20.02
CA PRO A 4 21.14 -19.45 -18.71
C PRO A 4 20.79 -20.66 -17.81
N PRO A 5 21.72 -21.12 -16.96
CA PRO A 5 21.44 -22.23 -16.05
C PRO A 5 20.21 -21.89 -15.22
N THR A 6 19.19 -22.74 -15.29
CA THR A 6 17.98 -22.59 -14.48
C THR A 6 18.37 -22.69 -13.01
N LEU A 7 18.02 -21.68 -12.21
CA LEU A 7 18.24 -21.74 -10.77
C LEU A 7 17.59 -23.02 -10.23
N PRO A 8 18.30 -23.88 -9.47
CA PRO A 8 17.69 -25.06 -8.85
C PRO A 8 16.52 -24.63 -7.96
N GLU A 9 15.64 -25.57 -7.62
CA GLU A 9 14.55 -25.28 -6.68
C GLU A 9 15.13 -24.79 -5.37
N ASP A 10 16.04 -25.52 -4.74
CA ASP A 10 16.79 -24.96 -3.61
C ASP A 10 18.09 -24.31 -4.11
N PRO A 11 18.18 -22.96 -4.12
CA PRO A 11 19.43 -22.29 -4.47
C PRO A 11 20.52 -22.63 -3.44
N PRO A 12 21.79 -22.67 -3.87
CA PRO A 12 22.93 -22.72 -2.95
C PRO A 12 22.79 -21.69 -1.82
N ALA A 13 23.21 -22.06 -0.61
CA ALA A 13 22.96 -21.28 0.61
C ALA A 13 23.54 -19.85 0.53
N ASP A 14 24.67 -19.68 -0.14
CA ASP A 14 25.29 -18.39 -0.44
C ASP A 14 24.41 -17.52 -1.34
N ILE A 15 23.83 -18.10 -2.40
CA ILE A 15 22.89 -17.40 -3.28
C ILE A 15 21.61 -17.05 -2.52
N ALA A 16 21.05 -18.00 -1.75
CA ALA A 16 19.86 -17.77 -0.93
C ALA A 16 20.07 -16.60 0.06
N GLN A 17 21.20 -16.60 0.76
CA GLN A 17 21.56 -15.55 1.72
C GLN A 17 21.74 -14.19 1.03
N LEU A 18 22.36 -14.17 -0.15
CA LEU A 18 22.55 -12.94 -0.92
C LEU A 18 21.20 -12.36 -1.38
N LEU A 19 20.28 -13.20 -1.87
CA LEU A 19 18.92 -12.77 -2.25
C LEU A 19 18.16 -12.20 -1.06
N LEU A 20 18.22 -12.86 0.11
CA LEU A 20 17.61 -12.36 1.33
C LEU A 20 18.21 -11.02 1.77
N GLN A 21 19.53 -10.88 1.69
CA GLN A 21 20.24 -9.65 2.06
C GLN A 21 19.80 -8.45 1.20
N HIS A 22 19.51 -8.66 -0.08
CA HIS A 22 19.00 -7.61 -0.97
C HIS A 22 17.50 -7.32 -0.78
N PHE A 23 16.72 -8.31 -0.33
CA PHE A 23 15.29 -8.14 -0.08
C PHE A 23 14.98 -7.41 1.24
N LEU A 24 15.58 -7.84 2.35
CA LEU A 24 15.19 -7.43 3.70
C LEU A 24 15.14 -5.90 3.96
N PRO A 25 16.08 -5.08 3.45
CA PRO A 25 16.05 -3.63 3.64
C PRO A 25 14.83 -2.95 2.99
N HIS A 26 14.16 -3.63 2.05
CA HIS A 26 13.06 -3.11 1.25
C HIS A 26 11.74 -3.86 1.47
N ALA A 27 11.73 -4.85 2.36
CA ALA A 27 10.64 -5.81 2.52
C ALA A 27 9.29 -5.11 2.81
N GLU A 28 9.27 -4.17 3.75
CA GLU A 28 8.04 -3.45 4.13
C GLU A 28 7.52 -2.54 3.00
N GLN A 29 8.43 -1.95 2.22
CA GLN A 29 8.09 -1.09 1.09
C GLN A 29 7.52 -1.88 -0.11
N VAL A 30 7.65 -3.20 -0.12
CA VAL A 30 7.02 -4.10 -1.09
C VAL A 30 5.86 -4.91 -0.48
N GLY A 31 5.38 -4.51 0.71
CA GLY A 31 4.22 -5.13 1.36
C GLY A 31 4.52 -6.40 2.13
N PHE A 32 5.77 -6.63 2.57
CA PHE A 32 6.09 -7.71 3.51
C PHE A 32 5.62 -7.37 4.92
N PHE A 33 4.62 -8.09 5.39
CA PHE A 33 3.93 -7.88 6.67
C PHE A 33 4.21 -8.96 7.72
N LEU A 34 4.88 -10.06 7.34
CA LEU A 34 5.28 -11.11 8.28
C LEU A 34 6.41 -10.63 9.20
N ARG A 35 6.53 -11.25 10.38
CA ARG A 35 7.57 -10.93 11.34
C ARG A 35 8.93 -11.39 10.80
N LYS A 36 9.78 -10.44 10.40
CA LYS A 36 11.04 -10.70 9.68
C LYS A 36 11.94 -11.71 10.37
N GLU A 37 12.10 -11.64 11.69
CA GLU A 37 12.98 -12.57 12.41
C GLU A 37 12.42 -14.00 12.43
N ARG A 38 11.08 -14.18 12.51
CA ARG A 38 10.47 -15.52 12.42
C ARG A 38 10.62 -16.10 11.03
N PHE A 39 10.39 -15.28 10.02
CA PHE A 39 10.60 -15.67 8.62
C PHE A 39 12.05 -16.09 8.39
N LEU A 40 13.03 -15.26 8.81
CA LEU A 40 14.45 -15.54 8.60
C LEU A 40 14.94 -16.78 9.34
N ALA A 41 14.47 -17.00 10.57
CA ALA A 41 14.81 -18.20 11.33
C ALA A 41 14.42 -19.49 10.62
N VAL A 42 13.33 -19.46 9.83
CA VAL A 42 12.89 -20.61 9.02
C VAL A 42 13.59 -20.63 7.66
N ALA A 43 13.67 -19.49 6.98
CA ALA A 43 14.24 -19.38 5.63
C ALA A 43 15.73 -19.74 5.57
N THR A 44 16.48 -19.47 6.64
CA THR A 44 17.92 -19.76 6.75
C THR A 44 18.24 -21.08 7.46
N SER A 45 17.22 -21.87 7.80
CA SER A 45 17.39 -23.19 8.43
C SER A 45 18.19 -24.13 7.52
N LEU A 46 19.25 -24.72 8.07
CA LEU A 46 20.03 -25.78 7.40
C LEU A 46 19.22 -27.09 7.25
N ASP A 47 18.21 -27.28 8.11
CA ASP A 47 17.25 -28.38 7.98
C ASP A 47 16.21 -28.05 6.90
N GLU A 48 16.35 -28.69 5.74
CA GLU A 48 15.43 -28.61 4.60
C GLU A 48 14.02 -29.09 4.95
N GLN A 49 13.89 -30.14 5.77
CA GLN A 49 12.59 -30.67 6.17
C GLN A 49 11.86 -29.67 7.07
N GLN A 50 12.58 -29.01 7.98
CA GLN A 50 12.03 -27.92 8.78
C GLN A 50 11.60 -26.73 7.91
N ARG A 51 12.42 -26.34 6.94
CA ARG A 51 12.13 -25.21 6.03
C ARG A 51 10.88 -25.49 5.18
N THR A 52 10.85 -26.63 4.49
CA THR A 52 9.74 -27.01 3.60
C THR A 52 8.45 -27.35 4.34
N SER A 53 8.49 -27.69 5.64
CA SER A 53 7.29 -27.92 6.44
C SER A 53 6.66 -26.65 6.99
N LYS A 54 7.46 -25.58 7.19
CA LYS A 54 7.01 -24.34 7.85
C LYS A 54 6.86 -23.15 6.90
N LEU A 55 7.52 -23.17 5.75
CA LEU A 55 7.54 -22.06 4.81
C LEU A 55 7.02 -22.46 3.44
N SER A 56 5.98 -21.75 2.99
CA SER A 56 5.43 -21.83 1.64
C SER A 56 6.53 -21.63 0.61
N ARG A 57 6.53 -22.50 -0.39
CA ARG A 57 7.48 -22.42 -1.50
C ARG A 57 7.23 -21.17 -2.34
N ALA A 58 5.96 -20.88 -2.59
CA ALA A 58 5.55 -19.69 -3.34
C ALA A 58 6.05 -18.40 -2.69
N LEU A 59 5.92 -18.31 -1.35
CA LEU A 59 6.41 -17.17 -0.59
C LEU A 59 7.93 -17.03 -0.70
N LEU A 60 8.67 -18.14 -0.53
CA LEU A 60 10.13 -18.10 -0.61
C LEU A 60 10.61 -17.69 -2.01
N ASP A 61 10.00 -18.23 -3.07
CA ASP A 61 10.32 -17.86 -4.45
C ASP A 61 9.97 -16.39 -4.75
N ALA A 62 8.88 -15.86 -4.20
CA ALA A 62 8.52 -14.44 -4.32
C ALA A 62 9.53 -13.53 -3.60
N VAL A 63 10.01 -13.93 -2.42
CA VAL A 63 11.07 -13.20 -1.70
C VAL A 63 12.38 -13.21 -2.48
N TYR A 64 12.77 -14.37 -3.02
CA TYR A 64 13.96 -14.50 -3.86
C TYR A 64 13.85 -13.70 -5.16
N LEU A 65 12.66 -13.66 -5.78
CA LEU A 65 12.40 -12.82 -6.94
C LEU A 65 12.72 -11.35 -6.65
N TYR A 66 12.24 -10.80 -5.54
CA TYR A 66 12.58 -9.43 -5.15
C TYR A 66 14.05 -9.26 -4.78
N GLY A 67 14.64 -10.24 -4.11
CA GLY A 67 16.07 -10.24 -3.82
C GLY A 67 16.91 -10.11 -5.10
N ALA A 68 16.55 -10.86 -6.14
CA ALA A 68 17.19 -10.79 -7.46
C ALA A 68 16.98 -9.42 -8.10
N HIS A 69 15.74 -8.94 -8.13
CA HIS A 69 15.36 -7.66 -8.72
C HIS A 69 16.06 -6.46 -8.07
N LEU A 70 16.08 -6.42 -6.74
CA LEU A 70 16.66 -5.32 -5.96
C LEU A 70 18.20 -5.37 -5.91
N SER A 71 18.82 -6.52 -6.19
CA SER A 71 20.28 -6.68 -6.14
C SER A 71 21.03 -5.84 -7.18
N ARG A 72 20.43 -5.64 -8.37
CA ARG A 72 21.09 -5.08 -9.57
C ARG A 72 22.33 -5.86 -10.01
N ILE A 73 22.50 -7.09 -9.55
CA ILE A 73 23.59 -7.97 -9.95
C ILE A 73 23.09 -8.78 -11.14
N GLY A 74 23.69 -8.56 -12.31
CA GLY A 74 23.23 -9.17 -13.57
C GLY A 74 23.06 -10.68 -13.51
N THR A 75 23.92 -11.40 -12.78
CA THR A 75 23.82 -12.86 -12.61
C THR A 75 22.60 -13.29 -11.80
N LEU A 76 22.20 -12.53 -10.78
CA LEU A 76 21.01 -12.82 -9.99
C LEU A 76 19.73 -12.46 -10.76
N MET A 77 19.74 -11.31 -11.44
CA MET A 77 18.60 -10.86 -12.24
C MET A 77 18.22 -11.82 -13.39
N MET A 78 19.19 -12.58 -13.93
CA MET A 78 18.90 -13.63 -14.92
C MET A 78 17.93 -14.71 -14.41
N HIS A 79 17.77 -14.86 -13.10
CA HIS A 79 16.87 -15.84 -12.49
C HIS A 79 15.45 -15.31 -12.24
N GLU A 80 15.18 -14.01 -12.41
CA GLU A 80 13.86 -13.42 -12.20
C GLU A 80 12.74 -14.16 -12.95
N PRO A 81 12.86 -14.51 -14.25
CA PRO A 81 11.78 -15.19 -14.95
C PRO A 81 11.45 -16.56 -14.37
N THR A 82 12.46 -17.30 -13.90
CA THR A 82 12.29 -18.61 -13.28
C THR A 82 11.63 -18.49 -11.91
N LEU A 83 12.10 -17.57 -11.07
CA LEU A 83 11.56 -17.31 -9.74
C LEU A 83 10.11 -16.83 -9.82
N LEU A 84 9.80 -15.92 -10.75
CA LEU A 84 8.44 -15.44 -11.00
C LEU A 84 7.50 -16.57 -11.41
N ALA A 85 7.92 -17.42 -12.36
CA ALA A 85 7.09 -18.53 -12.82
C ALA A 85 6.82 -19.56 -11.71
N ARG A 86 7.81 -19.83 -10.84
CA ARG A 86 7.67 -20.71 -9.69
C ARG A 86 6.74 -20.12 -8.63
N ALA A 87 6.96 -18.87 -8.24
CA ALA A 87 6.13 -18.18 -7.26
C ALA A 87 4.65 -18.14 -7.71
N ALA A 88 4.39 -17.70 -8.94
CA ALA A 88 3.03 -17.59 -9.46
C ALA A 88 2.29 -18.94 -9.55
N ARG A 89 2.99 -20.03 -9.89
CA ARG A 89 2.41 -21.38 -9.89
C ARG A 89 2.21 -21.90 -8.47
N GLY A 90 3.23 -21.74 -7.63
CA GLY A 90 3.27 -22.28 -6.28
C GLY A 90 2.14 -21.76 -5.39
N VAL A 91 1.65 -20.54 -5.61
CA VAL A 91 0.51 -20.02 -4.83
C VAL A 91 -0.74 -20.88 -4.99
N GLY A 92 -1.03 -21.36 -6.21
CA GLY A 92 -2.15 -22.26 -6.46
C GLY A 92 -1.97 -23.64 -5.81
N ASP A 93 -0.75 -24.18 -5.87
CA ASP A 93 -0.41 -25.47 -5.27
C ASP A 93 -0.47 -25.42 -3.74
N ASP A 94 0.05 -24.34 -3.14
CA ASP A 94 0.03 -24.10 -1.70
C ASP A 94 -1.41 -23.96 -1.17
N LEU A 95 -2.26 -23.25 -1.91
CA LEU A 95 -3.68 -23.11 -1.59
C LEU A 95 -4.44 -24.45 -1.67
N ALA A 96 -4.17 -25.26 -2.69
CA ALA A 96 -4.79 -26.57 -2.86
C ALA A 96 -4.36 -27.56 -1.76
N SER A 97 -3.08 -27.51 -1.36
CA SER A 97 -2.53 -28.42 -0.36
C SER A 97 -3.01 -28.14 1.07
N LYS A 98 -3.40 -26.89 1.38
CA LYS A 98 -3.72 -26.40 2.74
C LYS A 98 -2.63 -26.68 3.77
N ARG A 99 -1.39 -26.91 3.32
CA ARG A 99 -0.25 -27.27 4.18
C ARG A 99 0.25 -26.09 5.00
N TYR A 100 0.15 -24.89 4.45
CA TYR A 100 0.72 -23.67 5.05
C TYR A 100 -0.37 -22.75 5.59
N PRO A 101 -0.05 -21.91 6.59
CA PRO A 101 -0.97 -20.86 7.03
C PRO A 101 -1.37 -19.96 5.86
N VAL A 102 -2.66 -19.64 5.76
CA VAL A 102 -3.21 -18.78 4.69
C VAL A 102 -2.49 -17.43 4.60
N VAL A 103 -1.98 -16.93 5.74
CA VAL A 103 -1.22 -15.69 5.84
C VAL A 103 0.05 -15.70 4.99
N GLN A 104 0.73 -16.85 4.85
CA GLN A 104 1.90 -16.97 3.97
C GLN A 104 1.51 -16.94 2.49
N ILE A 105 0.37 -17.52 2.14
CA ILE A 105 -0.18 -17.50 0.78
C ILE A 105 -0.57 -16.06 0.42
N ILE A 106 -1.25 -15.35 1.33
CA ILE A 106 -1.56 -13.91 1.19
C ILE A 106 -0.28 -13.10 1.01
N GLN A 107 0.78 -13.38 1.77
CA GLN A 107 2.06 -12.67 1.64
C GLN A 107 2.67 -12.86 0.25
N ALA A 108 2.62 -14.08 -0.30
CA ALA A 108 3.11 -14.37 -1.65
C ALA A 108 2.30 -13.63 -2.72
N GLU A 109 0.96 -13.64 -2.61
CA GLU A 109 0.06 -12.89 -3.49
C GLU A 109 0.34 -11.38 -3.46
N VAL A 110 0.55 -10.81 -2.27
CA VAL A 110 0.89 -9.39 -2.10
C VAL A 110 2.22 -9.05 -2.76
N LEU A 111 3.26 -9.87 -2.57
CA LEU A 111 4.56 -9.65 -3.20
C LEU A 111 4.45 -9.72 -4.73
N LEU A 112 3.77 -10.75 -5.25
CA LEU A 112 3.55 -10.91 -6.70
C LEU A 112 2.78 -9.72 -7.27
N ALA A 113 1.69 -9.29 -6.61
CA ALA A 113 0.91 -8.13 -7.04
C ALA A 113 1.79 -6.87 -7.16
N HIS A 114 2.54 -6.54 -6.10
CA HIS A 114 3.48 -5.43 -6.14
C HIS A 114 4.51 -5.59 -7.25
N TYR A 115 4.99 -6.81 -7.52
CA TYR A 115 6.04 -7.05 -8.52
C TYR A 115 5.49 -6.79 -9.91
N PHE A 116 4.29 -7.30 -10.22
CA PHE A 116 3.63 -7.03 -11.49
C PHE A 116 3.32 -5.54 -11.66
N PHE A 117 2.87 -4.85 -10.60
CA PHE A 117 2.71 -3.40 -10.63
C PHE A 117 4.04 -2.68 -10.87
N CYS A 118 5.13 -3.06 -10.19
CA CYS A 118 6.48 -2.56 -10.45
C CYS A 118 6.83 -2.70 -11.93
N MET A 119 6.54 -3.86 -12.52
CA MET A 119 6.87 -4.15 -13.92
C MET A 119 5.86 -3.59 -14.94
N GLY A 120 4.87 -2.80 -14.50
CA GLY A 120 3.84 -2.21 -15.36
C GLY A 120 2.80 -3.21 -15.90
N ARG A 121 2.77 -4.42 -15.35
CA ARG A 121 1.85 -5.52 -15.69
C ARG A 121 0.58 -5.42 -14.85
N LEU A 122 -0.22 -4.39 -15.14
CA LEU A 122 -1.38 -4.00 -14.31
C LEU A 122 -2.43 -5.12 -14.17
N LEU A 123 -2.67 -5.89 -15.23
CA LEU A 123 -3.67 -6.97 -15.23
C LEU A 123 -3.26 -8.10 -14.29
N GLU A 124 -2.00 -8.54 -14.37
CA GLU A 124 -1.46 -9.57 -13.48
C GLU A 124 -1.37 -9.06 -12.04
N GLY A 125 -0.96 -7.80 -11.84
CA GLY A 125 -0.98 -7.16 -10.52
C GLY A 125 -2.38 -7.22 -9.90
N LYS A 126 -3.41 -6.82 -10.65
CA LYS A 126 -4.80 -6.86 -10.19
C LYS A 126 -5.33 -8.27 -9.96
N TYR A 127 -4.90 -9.25 -10.76
CA TYR A 127 -5.23 -10.66 -10.54
C TYR A 127 -4.76 -11.11 -9.15
N HIS A 128 -3.49 -10.90 -8.83
CA HIS A 128 -2.91 -11.29 -7.54
C HIS A 128 -3.48 -10.48 -6.37
N THR A 129 -3.75 -9.18 -6.55
CA THR A 129 -4.48 -8.37 -5.55
C THR A 129 -5.88 -8.92 -5.30
N SER A 130 -6.63 -9.30 -6.34
CA SER A 130 -7.99 -9.82 -6.19
C SER A 130 -8.00 -11.19 -5.51
N ALA A 131 -7.00 -12.03 -5.79
CA ALA A 131 -6.79 -13.29 -5.09
C ALA A 131 -6.48 -13.06 -3.60
N ALA A 132 -5.58 -12.13 -3.27
CA ALA A 132 -5.29 -11.75 -1.90
C ALA A 132 -6.54 -11.24 -1.17
N VAL A 133 -7.35 -10.39 -1.82
CA VAL A 133 -8.64 -9.92 -1.31
C VAL A 133 -9.57 -11.10 -1.01
N ALA A 134 -9.73 -12.04 -1.93
CA ALA A 134 -10.57 -13.22 -1.71
C ALA A 134 -10.08 -14.06 -0.51
N LEU A 135 -8.77 -14.21 -0.36
CA LEU A 135 -8.17 -14.94 0.75
C LEU A 135 -8.44 -14.26 2.10
N VAL A 136 -8.16 -12.96 2.25
CA VAL A 136 -8.42 -12.24 3.52
C VAL A 136 -9.90 -12.24 3.90
N LEU A 137 -10.81 -12.21 2.92
CA LEU A 137 -12.24 -12.31 3.15
C LEU A 137 -12.67 -13.72 3.57
N SER A 138 -12.22 -14.75 2.84
CA SER A 138 -12.53 -16.15 3.13
C SER A 138 -12.00 -16.60 4.49
N ALA A 139 -10.83 -16.09 4.89
CA ALA A 139 -10.22 -16.33 6.19
C ALA A 139 -10.77 -15.42 7.30
N ARG A 140 -11.77 -14.58 6.98
CA ARG A 140 -12.42 -13.63 7.91
C ARG A 140 -11.45 -12.69 8.61
N LEU A 141 -10.33 -12.35 7.96
CA LEU A 141 -9.34 -11.44 8.53
C LEU A 141 -9.82 -9.99 8.67
N HIS A 142 -11.00 -9.67 8.13
CA HIS A 142 -11.71 -8.40 8.30
C HIS A 142 -12.58 -8.35 9.58
N LYS A 143 -12.71 -9.47 10.31
CA LYS A 143 -13.49 -9.61 11.55
C LYS A 143 -12.64 -9.91 12.79
N ILE A 144 -11.32 -9.69 12.72
CA ILE A 144 -10.44 -9.92 13.87
C ILE A 144 -10.89 -9.05 15.04
N ARG A 145 -11.09 -9.66 16.22
CA ARG A 145 -11.61 -9.02 17.45
C ARG A 145 -12.98 -8.32 17.28
N SER A 146 -13.84 -8.78 16.37
CA SER A 146 -15.17 -8.19 16.16
C SER A 146 -16.08 -8.26 17.40
N GLU A 147 -16.66 -7.13 17.80
CA GLU A 147 -17.64 -7.05 18.92
C GLU A 147 -18.91 -7.88 18.70
N LEU A 148 -19.32 -8.04 17.45
CA LEU A 148 -20.55 -8.74 17.06
C LEU A 148 -20.33 -10.25 16.86
N SER A 149 -19.11 -10.73 17.01
CA SER A 149 -18.86 -12.17 17.03
C SER A 149 -19.41 -12.71 18.35
N PRO A 150 -20.42 -13.61 18.32
CA PRO A 150 -20.84 -14.25 19.55
C PRO A 150 -19.62 -14.91 20.16
N ALA A 151 -19.37 -14.67 21.45
CA ALA A 151 -18.49 -15.54 22.21
C ALA A 151 -19.08 -16.95 22.02
N GLN A 152 -18.48 -17.72 21.11
CA GLN A 152 -18.89 -19.09 20.91
C GLN A 152 -18.45 -19.80 22.18
N ASP A 153 -19.39 -19.96 23.11
CA ASP A 153 -19.33 -20.90 24.22
C ASP A 153 -18.99 -22.28 23.61
N GLY A 154 -17.70 -22.58 23.48
CA GLY A 154 -17.20 -23.83 22.91
C GLY A 154 -15.90 -23.76 22.09
N ASP A 155 -15.49 -22.61 21.54
CA ASP A 155 -14.26 -22.49 20.71
C ASP A 155 -13.13 -21.70 21.38
N SER A 156 -13.29 -21.40 22.68
CA SER A 156 -12.34 -20.66 23.51
C SER A 156 -10.96 -21.33 23.69
N LEU A 157 -10.73 -22.51 23.11
CA LEU A 157 -9.41 -23.17 23.12
C LEU A 157 -8.54 -22.75 21.92
N SER A 158 -9.16 -22.31 20.83
CA SER A 158 -8.48 -21.86 19.60
C SER A 158 -7.92 -20.43 19.76
N ASP A 159 -8.69 -19.54 20.41
CA ASP A 159 -8.33 -18.13 20.64
C ASP A 159 -7.29 -17.94 21.77
N VAL A 160 -7.14 -18.95 22.63
CA VAL A 160 -6.21 -18.94 23.79
C VAL A 160 -4.80 -19.45 23.43
N THR A 161 -4.63 -20.14 22.31
CA THR A 161 -3.34 -20.73 21.89
C THR A 161 -2.60 -19.94 20.84
N GLU A 162 -3.23 -18.94 20.21
CA GLU A 162 -2.59 -18.11 19.20
C GLU A 162 -1.65 -17.08 19.85
N ASP A 163 -0.41 -17.01 19.37
CA ASP A 163 0.58 -16.03 19.82
C ASP A 163 0.19 -14.61 19.34
N GLY A 164 0.48 -13.58 20.13
CA GLY A 164 0.14 -12.19 19.79
C GLY A 164 0.78 -11.75 18.48
N ILE A 165 1.97 -12.26 18.19
CA ILE A 165 2.64 -12.10 16.90
C ILE A 165 1.81 -12.67 15.74
N ALA A 166 1.24 -13.87 15.88
CA ALA A 166 0.48 -14.49 14.79
C ALA A 166 -0.83 -13.75 14.51
N GLU A 167 -1.49 -13.25 15.55
CA GLU A 167 -2.63 -12.34 15.40
C GLU A 167 -2.22 -11.03 14.72
N GLY A 168 -1.07 -10.46 15.11
CA GLY A 168 -0.53 -9.26 14.48
C GLY A 168 -0.23 -9.42 13.00
N GLU A 169 0.35 -10.56 12.60
CA GLU A 169 0.58 -10.90 11.19
C GLU A 169 -0.73 -10.97 10.39
N LYS A 170 -1.83 -11.47 10.97
CA LYS A 170 -3.16 -11.48 10.34
C LYS A 170 -3.75 -10.08 10.19
N ILE A 171 -3.63 -9.24 11.22
CA ILE A 171 -4.07 -7.84 11.19
C ILE A 171 -3.30 -7.09 10.10
N ASN A 172 -1.97 -7.24 10.06
CA ASN A 172 -1.13 -6.61 9.04
C ASN A 172 -1.43 -7.15 7.63
N ALA A 173 -1.70 -8.45 7.48
CA ALA A 173 -2.10 -9.04 6.21
C ALA A 173 -3.37 -8.38 5.67
N PHE A 174 -4.41 -8.25 6.51
CA PHE A 174 -5.66 -7.60 6.12
C PHE A 174 -5.42 -6.16 5.69
N TRP A 175 -4.72 -5.36 6.48
CA TRP A 175 -4.52 -3.94 6.18
C TRP A 175 -3.58 -3.69 4.99
N THR A 176 -2.59 -4.56 4.78
CA THR A 176 -1.73 -4.50 3.60
C THR A 176 -2.52 -4.76 2.33
N VAL A 177 -3.35 -5.82 2.31
CA VAL A 177 -4.23 -6.13 1.17
C VAL A 177 -5.28 -5.04 0.96
N PHE A 178 -5.86 -4.53 2.05
CA PHE A 178 -6.85 -3.45 2.02
C PHE A 178 -6.30 -2.17 1.39
N ALA A 179 -5.08 -1.77 1.77
CA ALA A 179 -4.41 -0.62 1.19
C ALA A 179 -4.07 -0.87 -0.28
N LEU A 180 -3.44 -2.01 -0.59
CA LEU A 180 -3.06 -2.40 -1.95
C LEU A 180 -4.24 -2.38 -2.93
N ASP A 181 -5.38 -2.95 -2.56
CA ASP A 181 -6.55 -2.98 -3.44
C ASP A 181 -7.11 -1.59 -3.76
N ARG A 182 -7.08 -0.67 -2.79
CA ARG A 182 -7.54 0.71 -2.95
C ARG A 182 -6.60 1.56 -3.75
N GLU A 183 -5.32 1.44 -3.45
CA GLU A 183 -4.23 2.15 -4.11
C GLU A 183 -4.24 1.92 -5.63
N TRP A 184 -4.63 0.73 -6.07
CA TRP A 184 -4.63 0.33 -7.48
C TRP A 184 -6.04 0.17 -8.10
N ALA A 185 -7.10 0.52 -7.37
CA ALA A 185 -8.48 0.43 -7.86
C ALA A 185 -8.74 1.36 -9.06
N ASP A 186 -8.34 2.63 -8.94
CA ASP A 186 -8.53 3.64 -9.99
C ASP A 186 -7.67 3.35 -11.22
N VAL A 187 -6.46 2.82 -11.00
CA VAL A 187 -5.48 2.50 -12.04
C VAL A 187 -5.99 1.44 -13.01
N SER A 188 -6.70 0.45 -12.46
CA SER A 188 -7.16 -0.72 -13.19
C SER A 188 -8.51 -0.50 -13.89
N GLY A 189 -9.20 0.63 -13.65
CA GLY A 189 -10.51 0.93 -14.22
C GLY A 189 -11.64 0.00 -13.75
N THR A 190 -11.39 -0.82 -12.74
CA THR A 190 -12.33 -1.79 -12.16
C THR A 190 -12.63 -1.41 -10.71
N PRO A 191 -13.91 -1.26 -10.31
CA PRO A 191 -14.28 -1.02 -8.92
C PRO A 191 -13.67 -2.08 -7.98
N SER A 192 -13.21 -1.64 -6.80
CA SER A 192 -12.69 -2.53 -5.76
C SER A 192 -13.74 -3.61 -5.39
N PRO A 193 -13.37 -4.91 -5.31
CA PRO A 193 -14.28 -5.96 -4.82
C PRO A 193 -14.68 -5.78 -3.35
N LEU A 194 -13.85 -5.07 -2.57
CA LEU A 194 -14.13 -4.67 -1.18
C LEU A 194 -15.15 -3.53 -1.10
N TYR A 195 -15.56 -2.98 -2.24
CA TYR A 195 -16.56 -1.93 -2.34
C TYR A 195 -17.85 -2.47 -2.97
N GLY A 196 -18.89 -2.60 -2.15
CA GLY A 196 -20.24 -2.96 -2.62
C GLY A 196 -20.85 -1.86 -3.48
N GLN A 197 -20.91 -2.08 -4.79
CA GLN A 197 -22.04 -1.58 -5.58
C GLN A 197 -23.09 -2.70 -5.68
N GLY A 198 -24.28 -2.45 -5.13
CA GLY A 198 -25.37 -3.44 -5.07
C GLY A 198 -25.34 -4.33 -3.83
N SER A 199 -26.07 -5.45 -3.88
CA SER A 199 -26.25 -6.45 -2.82
C SER A 199 -24.98 -7.25 -2.47
N SER A 200 -23.79 -6.64 -2.58
CA SER A 200 -22.56 -7.26 -2.06
C SER A 200 -22.65 -7.28 -0.53
N PRO A 201 -22.52 -8.45 0.11
CA PRO A 201 -22.59 -8.57 1.56
C PRO A 201 -21.39 -7.93 2.29
N PHE A 202 -20.41 -7.41 1.56
CA PHE A 202 -19.20 -6.81 2.10
C PHE A 202 -19.16 -5.30 1.87
N THR A 203 -19.41 -4.53 2.92
CA THR A 203 -19.32 -3.07 2.94
C THR A 203 -18.17 -2.63 3.86
N ILE A 204 -17.66 -1.41 3.64
CA ILE A 204 -16.68 -0.78 4.53
C ILE A 204 -17.16 -0.78 6.00
N GLU A 205 -18.48 -0.71 6.20
CA GLU A 205 -19.16 -0.78 7.49
C GLU A 205 -19.04 -2.15 8.19
N ALA A 206 -18.65 -3.19 7.47
CA ALA A 206 -18.47 -4.53 8.00
C ALA A 206 -17.02 -4.82 8.41
N ILE A 207 -16.10 -3.86 8.32
CA ILE A 207 -14.70 -4.06 8.73
C ILE A 207 -14.60 -3.79 10.22
N ASP A 208 -14.32 -4.84 10.99
CA ASP A 208 -14.19 -4.77 12.45
C ASP A 208 -12.75 -4.95 12.92
N THR A 209 -11.83 -5.26 12.01
CA THR A 209 -10.42 -5.48 12.36
C THR A 209 -9.77 -4.18 12.82
N PRO A 210 -9.15 -4.14 14.01
CA PRO A 210 -8.55 -2.92 14.54
C PRO A 210 -7.38 -2.45 13.68
N TRP A 211 -7.05 -1.16 13.75
CA TRP A 211 -5.88 -0.60 13.07
C TRP A 211 -4.59 -1.35 13.45
N PRO A 212 -3.67 -1.56 12.48
CA PRO A 212 -2.44 -2.30 12.73
C PRO A 212 -1.50 -1.54 13.65
N LEU A 213 -0.65 -2.27 14.38
CA LEU A 213 0.40 -1.73 15.23
C LEU A 213 1.76 -1.87 14.52
N ASP A 214 2.77 -1.15 15.01
CA ASP A 214 4.14 -1.38 14.56
C ASP A 214 4.64 -2.76 15.03
N THR A 215 5.58 -3.34 14.28
CA THR A 215 5.85 -4.80 14.26
C THR A 215 6.44 -5.41 15.54
N GLY A 216 6.49 -4.67 16.66
CA GLY A 216 6.95 -5.15 17.97
C GLY A 216 5.90 -5.06 19.09
N ASP A 217 4.77 -4.40 18.84
CA ASP A 217 3.87 -3.98 19.93
C ASP A 217 2.72 -4.99 20.20
N TYR A 218 2.55 -5.97 19.32
CA TYR A 218 1.40 -6.88 19.38
C TYR A 218 1.35 -7.73 20.66
N ASP A 219 2.47 -8.25 21.14
CA ASP A 219 2.51 -9.02 22.39
C ASP A 219 2.24 -8.15 23.61
N ALA A 220 2.82 -6.94 23.62
CA ALA A 220 2.63 -5.97 24.70
C ALA A 220 1.19 -5.48 24.77
N VAL A 221 0.58 -5.12 23.64
CA VAL A 221 -0.79 -4.61 23.56
C VAL A 221 -1.81 -5.71 23.86
N ARG A 222 -1.59 -6.94 23.39
CA ARG A 222 -2.48 -8.06 23.74
C ARG A 222 -2.51 -8.31 25.24
N THR A 223 -1.37 -8.18 25.91
CA THR A 223 -1.26 -8.34 27.36
C THR A 223 -1.89 -7.17 28.12
N ALA A 224 -1.67 -5.94 27.65
CA ALA A 224 -2.16 -4.73 28.32
C ALA A 224 -3.66 -4.48 28.13
N ALA A 225 -4.23 -4.86 26.98
CA ALA A 225 -5.60 -4.51 26.61
C ALA A 225 -6.33 -5.68 25.89
N PRO A 226 -6.49 -6.85 26.54
CA PRO A 226 -7.06 -8.05 25.92
C PRO A 226 -8.55 -7.92 25.54
N TYR A 227 -9.24 -6.94 26.12
CA TYR A 227 -10.66 -6.67 25.91
C TYR A 227 -10.93 -5.61 24.83
N VAL A 228 -9.89 -5.04 24.20
CA VAL A 228 -10.10 -4.11 23.09
C VAL A 228 -10.65 -4.89 21.90
N ARG A 229 -11.91 -4.64 21.59
CA ARG A 229 -12.61 -5.17 20.42
C ARG A 229 -12.64 -4.10 19.32
N GLY A 230 -12.78 -4.56 18.09
CA GLY A 230 -12.97 -3.69 16.95
C GLY A 230 -14.40 -3.79 16.43
N SER A 231 -14.89 -2.67 15.92
CA SER A 231 -16.23 -2.52 15.37
C SER A 231 -16.16 -1.42 14.34
N ARG A 232 -16.56 -1.69 13.09
CA ARG A 232 -16.73 -0.66 12.05
C ARG A 232 -15.52 0.29 11.87
N THR A 233 -14.30 -0.23 11.98
CA THR A 233 -13.05 0.52 12.13
C THR A 233 -12.84 1.61 11.06
N VAL A 234 -13.14 1.31 9.79
CA VAL A 234 -13.00 2.29 8.70
C VAL A 234 -14.15 3.29 8.69
N TYR A 235 -15.37 2.85 9.04
CA TYR A 235 -16.53 3.73 9.13
C TYR A 235 -16.32 4.77 10.22
N ASP A 236 -15.82 4.37 11.40
CA ASP A 236 -15.55 5.28 12.51
C ASP A 236 -14.54 6.36 12.12
N PHE A 237 -13.47 5.97 11.42
CA PHE A 237 -12.51 6.94 10.87
C PHE A 237 -13.15 7.92 9.87
N LEU A 238 -13.98 7.43 8.93
CA LEU A 238 -14.63 8.27 7.93
C LEU A 238 -15.64 9.26 8.52
N HIS A 239 -16.18 8.94 9.69
CA HIS A 239 -17.14 9.80 10.41
C HIS A 239 -16.49 10.58 11.56
N ASP A 240 -15.15 10.54 11.67
CA ASP A 240 -14.38 11.24 12.69
C ASP A 240 -14.83 10.89 14.12
N LEU A 241 -15.19 9.62 14.33
CA LEU A 241 -15.58 9.10 15.63
C LEU A 241 -14.33 8.75 16.47
N PRO A 242 -14.38 8.90 17.80
CA PRO A 242 -13.27 8.53 18.67
C PRO A 242 -12.90 7.05 18.50
N SER A 243 -11.65 6.79 18.15
CA SER A 243 -11.10 5.44 18.07
C SER A 243 -10.58 4.99 19.44
N VAL A 244 -10.90 3.76 19.82
CA VAL A 244 -10.34 3.09 21.02
C VAL A 244 -9.05 2.31 20.65
N SER A 245 -8.63 2.37 19.38
CA SER A 245 -7.52 1.58 18.86
C SER A 245 -6.16 2.24 19.14
N MET A 246 -5.26 1.50 19.78
CA MET A 246 -3.88 1.96 20.05
C MET A 246 -2.99 2.00 18.81
N GLY A 247 -3.44 1.45 17.66
CA GLY A 247 -2.67 1.35 16.41
C GLY A 247 -2.89 2.49 15.42
N ASP A 248 -3.47 3.60 15.86
CA ASP A 248 -3.87 4.68 14.95
C ASP A 248 -2.72 5.39 14.23
N THR A 249 -1.48 5.19 14.69
CA THR A 249 -0.27 5.91 14.25
C THR A 249 0.73 5.06 13.49
N SER A 250 0.58 3.74 13.41
CA SER A 250 1.52 2.89 12.65
C SER A 250 1.54 3.30 11.18
N PHE A 251 2.68 3.13 10.49
CA PHE A 251 2.76 3.53 9.07
C PHE A 251 1.76 2.76 8.20
N LEU A 252 1.47 1.50 8.52
CA LEU A 252 0.46 0.72 7.81
C LEU A 252 -0.96 1.25 8.08
N ALA A 253 -1.28 1.67 9.30
CA ALA A 253 -2.57 2.29 9.62
C ALA A 253 -2.74 3.61 8.89
N LEU A 254 -1.72 4.47 8.93
CA LEU A 254 -1.71 5.76 8.24
C LEU A 254 -1.84 5.59 6.72
N ARG A 255 -1.14 4.60 6.14
CA ARG A 255 -1.25 4.28 4.71
C ARG A 255 -2.66 3.78 4.34
N ALA A 256 -3.25 2.89 5.13
CA ALA A 256 -4.62 2.43 4.90
C ALA A 256 -5.66 3.57 5.01
N LYS A 257 -5.49 4.47 5.99
CA LYS A 257 -6.32 5.69 6.13
C LYS A 257 -6.18 6.61 4.92
N ALA A 258 -4.95 6.89 4.49
CA ALA A 258 -4.68 7.73 3.32
C ALA A 258 -5.25 7.14 2.02
N ALA A 259 -5.09 5.83 1.81
CA ALA A 259 -5.70 5.11 0.68
C ALA A 259 -7.24 5.19 0.69
N THR A 260 -7.86 5.10 1.86
CA THR A 260 -9.32 5.25 2.03
C THR A 260 -9.78 6.66 1.65
N LEU A 261 -9.07 7.71 2.11
CA LEU A 261 -9.38 9.10 1.78
C LEU A 261 -9.26 9.36 0.27
N LEU A 262 -8.20 8.83 -0.34
CA LEU A 262 -7.96 8.94 -1.78
C LEU A 262 -9.10 8.31 -2.59
N GLU A 263 -9.46 7.06 -2.28
CA GLU A 263 -10.55 6.33 -2.92
C GLU A 263 -11.89 7.10 -2.79
N ARG A 264 -12.20 7.57 -1.56
CA ARG A 264 -13.43 8.32 -1.31
C ARG A 264 -13.49 9.63 -2.11
N ALA A 265 -12.37 10.36 -2.18
CA ALA A 265 -12.27 11.58 -2.96
C ALA A 265 -12.40 11.33 -4.47
N ALA A 266 -11.74 10.30 -4.99
CA ALA A 266 -11.83 9.89 -6.38
C ALA A 266 -13.29 9.60 -6.76
N ARG A 267 -14.00 8.84 -5.93
CA ARG A 267 -15.41 8.49 -6.13
C ARG A 267 -16.35 9.69 -6.06
N LEU A 268 -16.20 10.55 -5.06
CA LEU A 268 -17.00 11.78 -4.97
C LEU A 268 -16.79 12.67 -6.21
N SER A 269 -15.57 12.69 -6.76
CA SER A 269 -15.27 13.44 -7.99
C SER A 269 -15.99 12.89 -9.23
N THR A 270 -16.19 11.57 -9.32
CA THR A 270 -16.85 10.91 -10.46
C THR A 270 -18.37 10.89 -10.36
N CYS A 271 -18.93 10.89 -9.13
CA CYS A 271 -20.36 10.80 -8.86
C CYS A 271 -21.07 12.15 -8.74
N ALA A 272 -20.56 13.20 -9.39
CA ALA A 272 -21.14 14.55 -9.31
C ALA A 272 -22.65 14.54 -9.68
N PRO A 273 -23.54 15.00 -8.79
CA PRO A 273 -24.98 14.83 -8.95
C PRO A 273 -25.52 15.66 -10.12
N ARG A 274 -26.25 14.98 -11.02
CA ARG A 274 -26.97 15.63 -12.12
C ARG A 274 -28.24 16.35 -11.67
N LEU A 275 -28.86 15.86 -10.59
CA LEU A 275 -30.11 16.40 -10.03
C LEU A 275 -29.82 17.47 -8.97
N ALA A 276 -30.56 18.58 -9.02
CA ALA A 276 -30.35 19.72 -8.12
C ALA A 276 -30.51 19.37 -6.63
N GLY A 277 -31.48 18.50 -6.27
CA GLY A 277 -31.73 18.10 -4.89
C GLY A 277 -30.60 17.29 -4.25
N LEU A 278 -29.75 16.63 -5.05
CA LEU A 278 -28.60 15.85 -4.57
C LEU A 278 -27.30 16.68 -4.51
N ARG A 279 -27.33 17.94 -4.99
CA ARG A 279 -26.15 18.83 -4.96
C ARG A 279 -25.78 19.26 -3.55
N GLN A 280 -26.79 19.49 -2.71
CA GLN A 280 -26.59 19.92 -1.33
C GLN A 280 -25.92 18.80 -0.50
N THR A 281 -26.44 17.58 -0.59
CA THR A 281 -25.86 16.42 0.10
C THR A 281 -24.45 16.10 -0.40
N HIS A 282 -24.21 16.19 -1.71
CA HIS A 282 -22.86 16.01 -2.27
C HIS A 282 -21.88 17.09 -1.80
N ALA A 283 -22.32 18.35 -1.70
CA ALA A 283 -21.50 19.44 -1.17
C ALA A 283 -21.17 19.22 0.33
N GLU A 284 -22.13 18.74 1.12
CA GLU A 284 -21.91 18.40 2.53
C GLU A 284 -20.90 17.25 2.69
N GLU A 285 -21.06 16.17 1.93
CA GLU A 285 -20.09 15.05 1.91
C GLU A 285 -18.69 15.52 1.50
N MET A 286 -18.60 16.42 0.53
CA MET A 286 -17.34 17.01 0.09
C MET A 286 -16.69 17.87 1.18
N GLN A 287 -17.46 18.68 1.91
CA GLN A 287 -16.93 19.49 3.02
C GLN A 287 -16.50 18.62 4.20
N GLN A 288 -17.27 17.59 4.54
CA GLN A 288 -16.91 16.62 5.58
C GLN A 288 -15.58 15.94 5.25
N LEU A 289 -15.43 15.42 4.03
CA LEU A 289 -14.19 14.76 3.60
C LEU A 289 -13.01 15.75 3.57
N THR A 290 -13.24 17.00 3.18
CA THR A 290 -12.21 18.05 3.21
C THR A 290 -11.67 18.26 4.62
N GLY A 291 -12.57 18.43 5.60
CA GLY A 291 -12.18 18.60 6.99
C GLY A 291 -11.44 17.38 7.55
N LEU A 292 -11.86 16.17 7.17
CA LEU A 292 -11.20 14.94 7.57
C LEU A 292 -9.78 14.82 6.98
N ILE A 293 -9.60 15.12 5.68
CA ILE A 293 -8.27 15.13 5.03
C ILE A 293 -7.35 16.14 5.70
N GLU A 294 -7.83 17.35 5.99
CA GLU A 294 -7.04 18.39 6.65
C GLU A 294 -6.60 17.94 8.05
N ARG A 295 -7.52 17.40 8.86
CA ARG A 295 -7.20 16.85 10.20
C ARG A 295 -6.20 15.71 10.12
N PHE A 296 -6.40 14.78 9.18
CA PHE A 296 -5.47 13.68 8.93
C PHE A 296 -4.07 14.19 8.59
N ILE A 297 -3.93 15.14 7.65
CA ILE A 297 -2.62 15.70 7.29
C ILE A 297 -1.95 16.36 8.50
N THR A 298 -2.71 17.05 9.36
CA THR A 298 -2.15 17.68 10.56
C THR A 298 -1.75 16.71 11.66
N SER A 299 -2.30 15.49 11.67
CA SER A 299 -1.94 14.46 12.65
C SER A 299 -0.75 13.60 12.22
N LEU A 300 -0.29 13.71 10.96
CA LEU A 300 0.85 12.95 10.45
C LEU A 300 2.18 13.40 11.09
N PRO A 301 3.13 12.46 11.30
CA PRO A 301 4.49 12.79 11.72
C PRO A 301 5.17 13.74 10.72
N LYS A 302 5.79 14.81 11.23
CA LYS A 302 6.45 15.81 10.38
C LYS A 302 7.64 15.19 9.63
N MET A 303 7.80 15.59 8.36
CA MET A 303 8.97 15.22 7.55
C MET A 303 10.21 15.99 8.02
N GLU A 304 11.01 15.36 8.87
CA GLU A 304 12.25 15.91 9.42
C GLU A 304 13.48 15.21 8.83
N ALA A 305 14.60 15.93 8.68
CA ALA A 305 15.83 15.39 8.09
C ALA A 305 16.50 14.29 8.92
N SER A 306 16.11 14.14 10.20
CA SER A 306 16.60 13.11 11.11
C SER A 306 15.82 11.79 11.04
N LEU A 307 14.74 11.72 10.26
CA LEU A 307 13.98 10.49 10.10
C LEU A 307 14.81 9.42 9.39
N GLU A 308 14.62 8.17 9.80
CA GLU A 308 15.23 7.05 9.10
C GLU A 308 14.70 6.96 7.66
N PRO A 309 15.53 6.57 6.68
CA PRO A 309 15.14 6.50 5.27
C PRO A 309 13.87 5.67 5.03
N HIS A 310 13.68 4.61 5.82
CA HIS A 310 12.49 3.77 5.75
C HIS A 310 11.21 4.52 6.13
N ALA A 311 11.21 5.27 7.25
CA ALA A 311 10.09 6.10 7.67
C ALA A 311 9.78 7.19 6.63
N VAL A 312 10.82 7.79 6.03
CA VAL A 312 10.68 8.76 4.94
C VAL A 312 9.93 8.15 3.75
N CYS A 313 10.27 6.93 3.33
CA CYS A 313 9.57 6.25 2.23
C CYS A 313 8.08 6.08 2.50
N HIS A 314 7.69 5.67 3.71
CA HIS A 314 6.28 5.53 4.07
C HIS A 314 5.55 6.88 4.08
N LEU A 315 6.13 7.87 4.75
CA LEU A 315 5.54 9.21 4.85
C LEU A 315 5.40 9.88 3.49
N LEU A 316 6.36 9.69 2.57
CA LEU A 316 6.25 10.17 1.19
C LEU A 316 4.96 9.68 0.53
N VAL A 317 4.66 8.38 0.63
CA VAL A 317 3.44 7.79 0.06
C VAL A 317 2.19 8.35 0.75
N ILE A 318 2.16 8.31 2.08
CA ILE A 318 1.00 8.73 2.90
C ILE A 318 0.64 10.20 2.65
N TYR A 319 1.61 11.11 2.74
CA TYR A 319 1.38 12.54 2.49
C TYR A 319 0.92 12.79 1.06
N THR A 320 1.56 12.12 0.09
CA THR A 320 1.20 12.33 -1.32
C THR A 320 -0.23 11.84 -1.60
N GLN A 321 -0.64 10.69 -1.04
CA GLN A 321 -2.02 10.18 -1.15
C GLN A 321 -3.04 11.17 -0.56
N ALA A 322 -2.80 11.70 0.64
CA ALA A 322 -3.70 12.64 1.29
C ALA A 322 -3.86 13.95 0.50
N HIS A 323 -2.74 14.52 0.00
CA HIS A 323 -2.80 15.71 -0.84
C HIS A 323 -3.46 15.45 -2.20
N VAL A 324 -3.25 14.29 -2.80
CA VAL A 324 -3.91 13.94 -4.06
C VAL A 324 -5.40 13.68 -3.86
N ALA A 325 -5.82 13.12 -2.72
CA ALA A 325 -7.23 13.05 -2.35
C ALA A 325 -7.87 14.45 -2.39
N MET A 326 -7.20 15.46 -1.81
CA MET A 326 -7.65 16.86 -1.88
C MET A 326 -7.73 17.38 -3.32
N ILE A 327 -6.73 17.06 -4.17
CA ILE A 327 -6.74 17.46 -5.59
C ILE A 327 -7.92 16.81 -6.32
N LEU A 328 -8.13 15.50 -6.15
CA LEU A 328 -9.20 14.76 -6.83
C LEU A 328 -10.58 15.23 -6.41
N LEU A 329 -10.77 15.55 -5.13
CA LEU A 329 -12.04 16.04 -4.59
C LEU A 329 -12.48 17.33 -5.29
N TYR A 330 -11.54 18.25 -5.51
CA TYR A 330 -11.82 19.56 -6.10
C TYR A 330 -11.53 19.66 -7.60
N ARG A 331 -10.97 18.64 -8.28
CA ARG A 331 -10.57 18.76 -9.69
C ARG A 331 -11.70 19.19 -10.63
N ASN A 332 -12.94 18.86 -10.28
CA ASN A 332 -14.14 19.16 -11.07
C ASN A 332 -14.93 20.38 -10.54
N SER A 333 -14.49 21.03 -9.46
CA SER A 333 -15.22 22.13 -8.80
C SER A 333 -14.95 23.50 -9.44
N VAL A 334 -14.90 23.56 -10.77
CA VAL A 334 -14.48 24.76 -11.50
C VAL A 334 -15.61 25.81 -11.51
N GLU A 335 -15.39 26.95 -10.86
CA GLU A 335 -16.31 28.11 -10.92
C GLU A 335 -16.13 28.91 -12.21
N ILE A 336 -14.90 29.03 -12.71
CA ILE A 336 -14.56 29.76 -13.95
C ILE A 336 -13.91 28.79 -14.93
N PRO A 337 -14.51 28.51 -16.10
CA PRO A 337 -13.95 27.61 -17.11
C PRO A 337 -12.48 27.94 -17.42
N GLY A 338 -11.60 26.93 -17.32
CA GLY A 338 -10.16 27.10 -17.56
C GLY A 338 -9.32 27.53 -16.35
N THR A 339 -9.93 27.72 -15.17
CA THR A 339 -9.20 27.98 -13.91
C THR A 339 -9.05 26.71 -13.08
N ILE A 340 -7.88 26.58 -12.44
CA ILE A 340 -7.60 25.48 -11.50
C ILE A 340 -8.10 25.92 -10.12
N PRO A 341 -8.90 25.10 -9.43
CA PRO A 341 -9.33 25.41 -8.07
C PRO A 341 -8.15 25.64 -7.13
N ARG A 342 -8.24 26.68 -6.30
CA ARG A 342 -7.16 27.10 -5.38
C ARG A 342 -6.69 25.94 -4.49
N ARG A 343 -7.62 25.13 -3.98
CA ARG A 343 -7.33 23.96 -3.14
C ARG A 343 -6.47 22.91 -3.86
N CYS A 344 -6.69 22.67 -5.15
CA CYS A 344 -5.83 21.78 -5.94
C CYS A 344 -4.40 22.32 -6.04
N LEU A 345 -4.25 23.64 -6.25
CA LEU A 345 -2.94 24.29 -6.34
C LEU A 345 -2.19 24.27 -5.01
N ASP A 346 -2.89 24.57 -3.91
CA ASP A 346 -2.30 24.59 -2.56
C ASP A 346 -1.85 23.17 -2.16
N ALA A 347 -2.64 22.14 -2.45
CA ALA A 347 -2.25 20.74 -2.24
C ALA A 347 -1.04 20.33 -3.10
N ALA A 348 -1.02 20.68 -4.39
CA ALA A 348 0.12 20.36 -5.27
C ALA A 348 1.42 21.07 -4.83
N ARG A 349 1.32 22.31 -4.35
CA ARG A 349 2.45 23.03 -3.75
C ARG A 349 2.95 22.37 -2.48
N ALA A 350 2.05 21.97 -1.58
CA ALA A 350 2.41 21.31 -0.33
C ALA A 350 3.19 20.01 -0.60
N VAL A 351 2.76 19.17 -1.56
CA VAL A 351 3.54 17.98 -1.96
C VAL A 351 4.96 18.38 -2.39
N SER A 352 5.09 19.41 -3.23
CA SER A 352 6.39 19.76 -3.80
C SER A 352 7.34 20.40 -2.77
N THR A 353 6.84 21.19 -1.82
CA THR A 353 7.65 21.95 -0.87
C THR A 353 7.77 21.33 0.52
N GLN A 354 6.75 20.62 0.99
CA GLN A 354 6.70 20.06 2.35
C GLN A 354 6.96 18.55 2.36
N VAL A 355 6.68 17.85 1.26
CA VAL A 355 6.83 16.39 1.17
C VAL A 355 8.11 16.03 0.41
N ILE A 356 8.22 16.44 -0.86
CA ILE A 356 9.41 16.24 -1.69
C ILE A 356 10.52 17.18 -1.23
N GLY A 357 10.15 18.40 -0.82
CA GLY A 357 11.01 19.51 -0.38
C GLY A 357 12.20 19.12 0.51
N PRO A 358 11.90 18.55 1.70
CA PRO A 358 12.93 18.25 2.71
C PRO A 358 13.70 16.96 2.47
N VAL A 359 13.28 16.12 1.53
CA VAL A 359 13.81 14.76 1.37
C VAL A 359 15.03 14.74 0.45
N ASP A 360 16.13 14.18 0.95
CA ASP A 360 17.28 13.84 0.13
C ASP A 360 17.02 12.54 -0.64
N MET A 361 16.53 12.70 -1.87
CA MET A 361 16.24 11.59 -2.78
C MET A 361 17.49 10.76 -3.14
N GLN A 362 18.71 11.25 -2.88
CA GLN A 362 19.92 10.46 -3.12
C GLN A 362 20.09 9.31 -2.13
N GLN A 363 19.56 9.48 -0.91
CA GLN A 363 19.64 8.50 0.17
C GLN A 363 18.58 7.40 0.07
N LEU A 364 17.58 7.59 -0.80
CA LEU A 364 16.54 6.60 -1.02
C LEU A 364 16.96 5.62 -2.11
N HIS A 365 17.00 4.34 -1.75
CA HIS A 365 17.36 3.24 -2.66
C HIS A 365 16.14 2.60 -3.32
N TYR A 366 14.97 2.72 -2.69
CA TYR A 366 13.68 2.22 -3.17
C TYR A 366 12.57 3.22 -2.88
N VAL A 367 11.66 3.40 -3.83
CA VAL A 367 10.42 4.17 -3.69
C VAL A 367 9.29 3.35 -4.28
N ASP A 368 8.15 3.33 -3.57
CA ASP A 368 6.99 2.55 -3.95
C ASP A 368 6.48 2.94 -5.36
N PRO A 369 6.30 1.97 -6.28
CA PRO A 369 5.77 2.21 -7.62
C PRO A 369 4.38 2.84 -7.67
N ILE A 370 3.63 2.90 -6.58
CA ILE A 370 2.41 3.71 -6.53
C ILE A 370 2.69 5.20 -6.81
N LEU A 371 3.92 5.66 -6.58
CA LEU A 371 4.38 7.00 -6.91
C LEU A 371 4.73 7.16 -8.41
N ALA A 372 4.72 6.07 -9.20
CA ALA A 372 5.19 6.00 -10.58
C ALA A 372 4.14 6.46 -11.63
N PRO A 373 4.54 7.23 -12.68
CA PRO A 373 3.81 8.18 -13.53
C PRO A 373 2.65 7.69 -14.44
N SER A 374 2.28 6.40 -14.47
CA SER A 374 1.23 5.89 -15.40
C SER A 374 -0.22 5.96 -14.93
N GLN A 375 -0.49 6.03 -13.62
CA GLN A 375 -1.71 6.61 -13.03
C GLN A 375 -1.50 7.11 -11.57
N PRO A 376 -0.76 8.21 -11.33
CA PRO A 376 -0.12 8.37 -10.04
C PRO A 376 -0.03 9.78 -9.49
N LEU A 377 0.20 9.75 -8.20
CA LEU A 377 0.09 10.87 -7.31
C LEU A 377 0.98 12.05 -7.76
N TRP A 378 2.22 11.80 -8.17
CA TRP A 378 3.13 12.86 -8.63
C TRP A 378 2.78 13.41 -10.03
N THR A 379 2.25 12.61 -10.97
CA THR A 379 1.79 13.15 -12.26
C THR A 379 0.57 14.05 -12.08
N ILE A 380 -0.33 13.72 -11.14
CA ILE A 380 -1.47 14.58 -10.82
C ILE A 380 -0.96 15.94 -10.29
N VAL A 381 0.01 15.92 -9.38
CA VAL A 381 0.66 17.13 -8.85
C VAL A 381 1.33 17.92 -9.98
N VAL A 382 2.14 17.28 -10.83
CA VAL A 382 2.82 17.93 -11.96
C VAL A 382 1.83 18.52 -12.96
N ARG A 383 0.74 17.81 -13.30
CA ARG A 383 -0.30 18.31 -14.22
C ARG A 383 -0.97 19.57 -13.68
N VAL A 384 -1.27 19.62 -12.39
CA VAL A 384 -1.83 20.81 -11.73
C VAL A 384 -0.85 21.99 -11.80
N LEU A 385 0.43 21.74 -11.48
CA LEU A 385 1.47 22.78 -11.54
C LEU A 385 1.70 23.29 -12.98
N PHE A 386 1.76 22.38 -13.96
CA PHE A 386 1.95 22.73 -15.37
C PHE A 386 0.76 23.49 -15.93
N ALA A 387 -0.46 23.09 -15.60
CA ALA A 387 -1.66 23.81 -16.02
C ALA A 387 -1.69 25.24 -15.45
N ARG A 388 -1.08 25.50 -14.27
CA ARG A 388 -0.90 26.85 -13.72
C ARG A 388 0.12 27.69 -14.49
N MET A 389 1.03 27.10 -15.26
CA MET A 389 2.04 27.82 -16.06
C MET A 389 1.50 28.37 -17.39
N LYS A 390 0.37 27.85 -17.89
CA LYS A 390 -0.23 28.22 -19.19
C LYS A 390 -0.90 29.60 -19.29
N PRO A 391 -1.49 30.21 -18.24
CA PRO A 391 -2.19 31.49 -18.40
C PRO A 391 -1.26 32.63 -18.81
N LEU A 392 -1.67 33.39 -19.83
CA LEU A 392 -1.06 34.67 -20.20
C LEU A 392 -1.26 35.66 -19.04
N GLY A 393 -0.16 36.17 -18.46
CA GLY A 393 -0.19 37.17 -17.39
C GLY A 393 0.32 36.75 -16.01
N LEU A 394 0.86 35.53 -15.82
CA LEU A 394 1.62 35.23 -14.60
C LEU A 394 2.90 36.08 -14.55
N LEU A 395 3.21 36.60 -13.36
CA LEU A 395 4.51 37.18 -13.03
C LEU A 395 5.61 36.14 -13.25
N ASP A 396 6.75 36.54 -13.82
CA ASP A 396 7.84 35.62 -14.15
C ASP A 396 8.33 34.84 -12.92
N ALA A 397 8.36 35.46 -11.74
CA ALA A 397 8.70 34.80 -10.48
C ALA A 397 7.75 33.65 -10.09
N GLU A 398 6.45 33.74 -10.41
CA GLU A 398 5.50 32.65 -10.16
C GLU A 398 5.68 31.51 -11.15
N ARG A 399 6.04 31.83 -12.40
CA ARG A 399 6.34 30.86 -13.46
C ARG A 399 7.64 30.10 -13.14
N ASP A 400 8.67 30.79 -12.67
CA ASP A 400 9.94 30.19 -12.28
C ASP A 400 9.80 29.28 -11.06
N ARG A 401 9.00 29.69 -10.07
CA ARG A 401 8.65 28.82 -8.92
C ARG A 401 7.92 27.56 -9.38
N ALA A 402 6.93 27.67 -10.26
CA ALA A 402 6.22 26.50 -10.77
C ALA A 402 7.15 25.56 -11.57
N ARG A 403 8.05 26.12 -12.40
CA ARG A 403 9.07 25.37 -13.14
C ARG A 403 10.00 24.60 -12.19
N PHE A 404 10.52 25.24 -11.15
CA PHE A 404 11.37 24.59 -10.15
C PHE A 404 10.68 23.40 -9.46
N LEU A 405 9.39 23.53 -9.11
CA LEU A 405 8.64 22.43 -8.47
C LEU A 405 8.40 21.27 -9.45
N VAL A 406 8.14 21.55 -10.73
CA VAL A 406 8.01 20.53 -11.77
C VAL A 406 9.34 19.81 -12.00
N GLU A 407 10.46 20.54 -12.09
CA GLU A 407 11.79 19.96 -12.26
C GLU A 407 12.16 19.02 -11.11
N ARG A 408 11.87 19.41 -9.86
CA ARG A 408 12.07 18.54 -8.69
C ARG A 408 11.27 17.23 -8.78
N ALA A 409 9.99 17.31 -9.12
CA ALA A 409 9.14 16.13 -9.25
C ALA A 409 9.63 15.21 -10.38
N LEU A 410 10.03 15.76 -11.53
CA LEU A 410 10.59 15.00 -12.64
C LEU A 410 11.95 14.37 -12.31
N GLN A 411 12.82 15.06 -11.57
CA GLN A 411 14.08 14.50 -11.08
C GLN A 411 13.85 13.30 -10.16
N ALA A 412 12.83 13.36 -9.29
CA ALA A 412 12.47 12.23 -8.45
C ALA A 412 11.95 11.04 -9.30
N ILE A 413 11.09 11.29 -10.29
CA ILE A 413 10.56 10.25 -11.19
C ILE A 413 11.68 9.56 -11.97
N THR A 414 12.57 10.34 -12.59
CA THR A 414 13.67 9.82 -13.42
C THR A 414 14.69 9.02 -12.61
N ARG A 415 14.96 9.43 -11.36
CA ARG A 415 15.87 8.71 -10.46
C ARG A 415 15.46 7.25 -10.27
N PHE A 416 14.16 6.98 -10.14
CA PHE A 416 13.64 5.66 -9.79
C PHE A 416 13.11 4.87 -11.00
N ALA A 417 13.33 5.36 -12.23
CA ALA A 417 12.98 4.68 -13.49
C ALA A 417 13.54 3.26 -13.62
N PHE A 418 14.63 2.93 -12.91
CA PHE A 418 15.22 1.59 -12.91
C PHE A 418 14.47 0.60 -12.00
N ILE A 419 13.71 1.07 -11.00
CA ILE A 419 12.92 0.23 -10.07
C ILE A 419 11.67 -0.28 -10.78
N SER A 420 11.07 0.59 -11.58
CA SER A 420 9.83 0.31 -12.27
C SER A 420 9.88 0.96 -13.65
N PRO A 421 9.63 0.21 -14.73
CA PRO A 421 9.43 0.79 -16.05
C PRO A 421 8.36 1.88 -16.04
N LEU A 422 7.37 1.79 -15.14
CA LEU A 422 6.36 2.83 -14.98
C LEU A 422 6.98 4.19 -14.66
N MET A 423 8.04 4.25 -13.85
CA MET A 423 8.80 5.46 -13.50
C MET A 423 9.57 6.06 -14.68
N GLY A 424 9.84 5.28 -15.74
CA GLY A 424 10.52 5.75 -16.94
C GLY A 424 9.62 6.19 -18.10
N MET A 425 8.32 5.90 -18.10
CA MET A 425 7.45 6.05 -19.30
C MET A 425 7.15 7.50 -19.74
N PHE A 426 7.73 8.52 -19.10
CA PHE A 426 7.54 9.94 -19.44
C PHE A 426 8.85 10.71 -19.63
N LEU A 427 9.98 10.01 -19.77
CA LEU A 427 11.14 10.52 -20.51
C LEU A 427 10.86 10.38 -22.01
#